data_AF-A0A7X5UD40-F1
#
_entry.id   AF-A0A7X5UD40-F1
#
_cell.length_a   1.000
_cell.length_b   1.000
_cell.length_c   1.000
_cell.angle_alpha   90.00
_cell.angle_beta   90.00
_cell.angle_gamma   90.00
#
_symmetry.space_group_name_H-M   'P 1'
#
loop_
_entity.id
_entity.type
_entity.pdbx_description
1 polymer ?
#
loop_
_entity_poly.entity_id
_entity_poly.type
_entity_poly.pdbx_seq_one_letter_code
_entity_poly.pdbx_strand_id
1 'polypeptide(L)'
;MSSTNIDPENPSQLVARIDEVLDSLDVSNDFHTVPTMAIAFCDVIHESLTTSQKCALAAARRYLSAGDGDEADKWILDLAKRVGKRYPAGTDPVDIEMERLVWGALNRNTVLSGVAIEFLLLTGQGAGLSFEQMRHVMTNALSSVVPI
;
A
#
# COMPACT_ATOMS: atom_id res chain seq x y z
N MET A 1 20.63 24.95 12.00
CA MET A 1 19.72 23.91 11.47
C MET A 1 19.60 22.86 12.55
N SER A 2 18.47 22.86 13.26
CA SER A 2 18.22 21.85 14.31
C SER A 2 17.86 20.54 13.63
N SER A 3 18.68 19.52 13.82
CA SER A 3 18.31 18.14 13.52
C SER A 3 17.21 17.73 14.49
N THR A 4 15.96 17.79 14.05
CA THR A 4 14.84 17.25 14.80
C THR A 4 15.12 15.77 15.02
N ASN A 5 15.25 15.34 16.28
CA ASN A 5 15.28 13.91 16.62
C ASN A 5 13.92 13.34 16.23
N ILE A 6 13.89 12.64 15.09
CA ILE A 6 12.70 11.93 14.62
C ILE A 6 12.61 10.65 15.42
N ASP A 7 11.46 10.40 16.01
CA ASP A 7 11.12 9.10 16.56
C ASP A 7 10.60 8.21 15.40
N PRO A 8 11.38 7.21 14.94
CA PRO A 8 10.95 6.34 13.85
C PRO A 8 9.75 5.47 14.21
N GLU A 9 9.40 5.36 15.50
CA GLU A 9 8.24 4.61 15.98
C GLU A 9 6.95 5.45 15.98
N ASN A 10 7.01 6.73 15.58
CA ASN A 10 5.84 7.59 15.44
C ASN A 10 5.44 7.74 13.95
N PRO A 11 4.34 7.09 13.51
CA PRO A 11 3.89 7.13 12.11
C PRO A 11 3.69 8.56 11.58
N SER A 12 3.18 9.48 12.40
CA SER A 12 2.91 10.86 11.98
C SER A 12 4.17 11.66 11.64
N GLN A 13 5.27 11.43 12.36
CA GLN A 13 6.56 12.09 12.09
C GLN A 13 7.23 11.50 10.85
N LEU A 14 7.09 10.19 10.65
CA LEU A 14 7.58 9.52 9.45
C LEU A 14 6.85 10.01 8.20
N VAL A 15 5.53 10.15 8.27
CA VAL A 15 4.68 10.65 7.17
C VAL A 15 5.05 12.09 6.80
N ALA A 16 5.18 12.98 7.79
CA ALA A 16 5.58 14.36 7.53
C ALA A 16 6.96 14.47 6.85
N ARG A 17 7.91 13.61 7.25
CA ARG A 17 9.24 13.58 6.62
C ARG A 17 9.18 13.04 5.19
N ILE A 18 8.35 12.04 4.96
CA ILE A 18 8.12 11.49 3.63
C ILE A 18 7.48 12.55 2.74
N ASP A 19 6.47 13.29 3.20
CA ASP A 19 5.88 14.39 2.44
C ASP A 19 6.93 15.46 2.07
N GLU A 20 7.78 15.89 3.01
CA GLU A 20 8.87 16.83 2.69
C GLU A 20 9.83 16.32 1.61
N VAL A 21 10.15 15.02 1.64
CA VAL A 21 11.03 14.39 0.63
C VAL A 21 10.31 14.28 -0.70
N LEU A 22 9.05 13.87 -0.71
CA LEU A 22 8.24 13.74 -1.92
C LEU A 22 7.98 15.10 -2.58
N ASP A 23 7.74 16.17 -1.81
CA ASP A 23 7.59 17.54 -2.35
C ASP A 23 8.86 18.04 -3.04
N SER A 24 10.03 17.54 -2.63
CA SER A 24 11.31 17.86 -3.27
C SER A 24 11.57 17.07 -4.56
N LEU A 25 10.74 16.06 -4.84
CA LEU A 25 10.83 15.18 -6.01
C LEU A 25 9.66 15.44 -6.96
N ASP A 26 9.88 15.41 -8.26
CA ASP A 26 8.78 15.50 -9.23
C ASP A 26 8.06 14.14 -9.39
N VAL A 27 7.42 13.67 -8.31
CA VAL A 27 6.66 12.41 -8.25
C VAL A 27 5.16 12.61 -8.49
N SER A 28 4.78 13.80 -8.96
CA SER A 28 3.39 14.23 -9.17
C SER A 28 2.60 13.33 -10.15
N ASN A 29 3.30 12.50 -10.94
CA ASN A 29 2.72 11.54 -11.88
C ASN A 29 3.09 10.08 -11.59
N ASP A 30 3.60 9.78 -10.39
CA ASP A 30 3.91 8.41 -9.99
C ASP A 30 2.68 7.70 -9.40
N PHE A 31 1.98 6.98 -10.27
CA PHE A 31 0.84 6.12 -9.92
C PHE A 31 1.23 4.65 -9.71
N HIS A 32 2.51 4.31 -9.83
CA HIS A 32 2.98 2.91 -9.83
C HIS A 32 3.51 2.49 -8.47
N THR A 33 4.11 3.42 -7.74
CA THR A 33 4.84 3.12 -6.50
C THR A 33 3.92 2.71 -5.36
N VAL A 34 2.76 3.34 -5.20
CA VAL A 34 1.77 2.94 -4.18
C VAL A 34 1.23 1.52 -4.41
N PRO A 35 0.71 1.17 -5.62
CA PRO A 35 0.36 -0.22 -5.95
C PRO A 35 1.49 -1.21 -5.71
N THR A 36 2.72 -0.84 -6.09
CA THR A 36 3.89 -1.72 -5.92
C THR A 36 4.20 -1.99 -4.45
N MET A 37 4.13 -0.97 -3.60
CA MET A 37 4.28 -1.13 -2.15
C MET A 37 3.18 -2.01 -1.55
N ALA A 38 1.92 -1.77 -1.93
CA ALA A 38 0.79 -2.57 -1.46
C ALA A 38 0.92 -4.05 -1.86
N ILE A 39 1.42 -4.33 -3.07
CA ILE A 39 1.74 -5.68 -3.53
C ILE A 39 2.81 -6.31 -2.63
N ALA A 40 3.89 -5.59 -2.34
CA ALA A 40 4.96 -6.10 -1.50
C ALA A 40 4.54 -6.31 -0.04
N PHE A 41 3.62 -5.51 0.51
CA PHE A 41 2.99 -5.81 1.80
C PHE A 41 2.17 -7.09 1.72
N CYS A 42 1.36 -7.26 0.67
CA CYS A 42 0.58 -8.50 0.45
C CYS A 42 1.48 -9.74 0.33
N ASP A 43 2.70 -9.62 -0.18
CA ASP A 43 3.65 -10.74 -0.26
C ASP A 43 4.13 -11.22 1.09
N VAL A 44 4.35 -10.29 2.03
CA VAL A 44 4.76 -10.63 3.40
C VAL A 44 3.70 -11.49 4.09
N ILE A 45 2.42 -11.22 3.82
CA ILE A 45 1.27 -11.93 4.41
C ILE A 45 0.62 -12.92 3.43
N HIS A 46 1.33 -13.33 2.38
CA HIS A 46 0.74 -14.10 1.27
C HIS A 46 0.02 -15.37 1.72
N GLU A 47 0.56 -16.06 2.72
CA GLU A 47 -0.02 -17.31 3.24
C GLU A 47 -1.37 -17.09 3.94
N SER A 48 -1.61 -15.90 4.48
CA SER A 48 -2.88 -15.52 5.12
C SER A 48 -3.95 -15.09 4.11
N LEU A 49 -3.56 -14.83 2.86
CA LEU A 49 -4.50 -14.37 1.82
C LEU A 49 -5.40 -15.52 1.34
N THR A 50 -6.67 -15.22 1.15
CA THR A 50 -7.62 -16.10 0.48
C THR A 50 -7.23 -16.32 -0.99
N THR A 51 -7.76 -17.38 -1.60
CA THR A 51 -7.55 -17.64 -3.04
C THR A 51 -8.00 -16.46 -3.91
N SER A 52 -9.12 -15.84 -3.57
CA SER A 52 -9.64 -14.66 -4.30
C SER A 52 -8.69 -13.46 -4.22
N GLN A 53 -8.13 -13.19 -3.04
CA GLN A 53 -7.15 -12.11 -2.85
C GLN A 53 -5.86 -12.39 -3.61
N LYS A 54 -5.39 -13.64 -3.64
CA LYS A 54 -4.23 -14.05 -4.45
C LYS A 54 -4.47 -13.85 -5.95
N CYS A 55 -5.67 -14.16 -6.45
CA CYS A 55 -6.04 -13.89 -7.85
C CYS A 55 -6.05 -12.38 -8.16
N ALA A 56 -6.65 -11.57 -7.27
CA ALA A 56 -6.66 -10.11 -7.40
C ALA A 56 -5.22 -9.54 -7.42
N LEU A 57 -4.34 -10.04 -6.55
CA LEU A 57 -2.93 -9.65 -6.52
C LEU A 57 -2.20 -10.05 -7.80
N ALA A 58 -2.48 -11.23 -8.36
CA ALA A 58 -1.90 -11.66 -9.63
C ALA A 58 -2.35 -10.78 -10.81
N ALA A 59 -3.59 -10.29 -10.79
CA ALA A 59 -4.10 -9.33 -11.78
C ALA A 59 -3.41 -7.96 -11.62
N ALA A 60 -3.25 -7.46 -10.39
CA ALA A 60 -2.51 -6.23 -10.12
C ALA A 60 -1.08 -6.28 -10.68
N ARG A 61 -0.37 -7.39 -10.48
CA ARG A 61 0.97 -7.61 -11.03
C ARG A 61 1.00 -7.60 -12.56
N ARG A 62 0.06 -8.30 -13.20
CA ARG A 62 -0.05 -8.34 -14.66
C ARG A 62 -0.34 -6.96 -15.25
N TYR A 63 -1.14 -6.17 -14.57
CA TYR A 63 -1.36 -4.78 -14.94
C TYR A 63 -0.05 -3.97 -14.86
N LEU A 64 0.65 -3.99 -13.73
CA LEU A 64 1.87 -3.19 -13.57
C LEU A 64 3.01 -3.62 -14.51
N SER A 65 3.11 -4.90 -14.87
CA SER A 65 4.18 -5.41 -15.73
C SER A 65 3.87 -5.33 -17.22
N ALA A 66 2.63 -5.54 -17.63
CA ALA A 66 2.23 -5.69 -19.03
C ALA A 66 1.14 -4.72 -19.49
N GLY A 67 0.57 -3.91 -18.58
CA GLY A 67 -0.54 -3.01 -18.88
C GLY A 67 -1.90 -3.69 -19.07
N ASP A 68 -2.01 -4.99 -18.74
CA ASP A 68 -3.26 -5.75 -18.88
C ASP A 68 -4.29 -5.35 -17.82
N GLY A 69 -5.26 -4.54 -18.24
CA GLY A 69 -6.25 -3.89 -17.36
C GLY A 69 -7.53 -4.69 -17.12
N ASP A 70 -7.94 -5.59 -18.01
CA ASP A 70 -9.30 -6.15 -18.01
C ASP A 70 -9.61 -6.95 -16.74
N GLU A 71 -8.63 -7.72 -16.24
CA GLU A 71 -8.80 -8.50 -15.01
C GLU A 71 -8.63 -7.62 -13.76
N ALA A 72 -7.69 -6.68 -13.77
CA ALA A 72 -7.48 -5.73 -12.68
C ALA A 72 -8.72 -4.83 -12.48
N ASP A 73 -9.35 -4.39 -13.58
CA ASP A 73 -10.57 -3.59 -13.59
C ASP A 73 -11.74 -4.32 -12.95
N LYS A 74 -11.90 -5.61 -13.26
CA LYS A 74 -12.94 -6.44 -12.63
C LYS A 74 -12.72 -6.53 -11.13
N TRP A 75 -11.49 -6.84 -10.71
CA TRP A 75 -11.17 -6.97 -9.29
C TRP A 75 -11.33 -5.67 -8.51
N ILE A 76 -10.87 -4.53 -9.04
CA ILE A 76 -11.00 -3.25 -8.34
C ILE A 76 -12.48 -2.85 -8.21
N LEU A 77 -13.30 -3.08 -9.23
CA LEU A 77 -14.74 -2.82 -9.16
C LEU A 77 -15.44 -3.70 -8.13
N ASP A 78 -15.05 -4.97 -8.03
CA ASP A 78 -15.63 -5.89 -7.05
C ASP A 78 -15.18 -5.60 -5.62
N LEU A 79 -13.91 -5.24 -5.42
CA LEU A 79 -13.38 -4.82 -4.12
C LEU A 79 -13.96 -3.48 -3.68
N ALA A 80 -14.10 -2.50 -4.58
CA ALA A 80 -14.68 -1.19 -4.27
C ALA A 80 -16.12 -1.30 -3.73
N LYS A 81 -16.89 -2.29 -4.19
CA LYS A 81 -18.24 -2.57 -3.65
C LYS A 81 -18.23 -2.97 -2.17
N ARG A 82 -17.11 -3.49 -1.66
CA ARG A 82 -16.94 -3.98 -0.29
C ARG A 82 -16.17 -2.98 0.58
N VAL A 83 -14.99 -2.55 0.13
CA VAL A 83 -14.13 -1.60 0.85
C VAL A 83 -14.80 -0.23 1.04
N GLY A 84 -15.60 0.22 0.07
CA GLY A 84 -16.34 1.48 0.14
C GLY A 84 -17.62 1.45 1.00
N LYS A 85 -17.93 0.31 1.63
CA LYS A 85 -19.13 0.13 2.46
C LYS A 85 -18.74 -0.29 3.87
N ARG A 86 -19.70 -0.17 4.79
CA ARG A 86 -19.55 -0.73 6.12
C ARG A 86 -19.49 -2.26 6.02
N TYR A 87 -18.43 -2.84 6.53
CA TYR A 87 -18.30 -4.29 6.64
C TYR A 87 -19.39 -4.89 7.55
N PRO A 88 -19.84 -6.13 7.29
CA PRO A 88 -20.79 -6.83 8.16
C PRO A 88 -20.32 -6.87 9.62
N ALA A 89 -21.25 -6.82 10.55
CA ALA A 89 -20.94 -6.98 11.97
C ALA A 89 -20.28 -8.35 12.22
N GLY A 90 -19.17 -8.36 12.97
CA GLY A 90 -18.41 -9.58 13.25
C GLY A 90 -17.38 -9.98 12.20
N THR A 91 -17.19 -9.19 11.14
CA THR A 91 -16.04 -9.36 10.24
C THR A 91 -14.75 -9.14 11.03
N ASP A 92 -13.77 -10.03 10.86
CA ASP A 92 -12.46 -9.91 11.51
C ASP A 92 -11.78 -8.61 11.03
N PRO A 93 -11.34 -7.72 11.96
CA PRO A 93 -10.58 -6.54 11.61
C PRO A 93 -9.34 -6.83 10.74
N VAL A 94 -8.65 -7.96 10.96
CA VAL A 94 -7.46 -8.33 10.17
C VAL A 94 -7.86 -8.59 8.72
N ASP A 95 -8.97 -9.28 8.47
CA ASP A 95 -9.48 -9.54 7.13
C ASP A 95 -9.83 -8.24 6.38
N ILE A 96 -10.40 -7.26 7.10
CA ILE A 96 -10.73 -5.94 6.55
C ILE A 96 -9.47 -5.23 6.06
N GLU A 97 -8.41 -5.24 6.85
CA GLU A 97 -7.16 -4.57 6.50
C GLU A 97 -6.42 -5.32 5.39
N MET A 98 -6.41 -6.66 5.40
CA MET A 98 -5.91 -7.45 4.27
C MET A 98 -6.64 -7.13 2.97
N GLU A 99 -7.97 -6.99 3.01
CA GLU A 99 -8.77 -6.62 1.84
C GLU A 99 -8.44 -5.19 1.34
N ARG A 100 -8.20 -4.26 2.26
CA ARG A 100 -7.75 -2.89 1.92
C ARG A 100 -6.35 -2.86 1.29
N LEU A 101 -5.41 -3.69 1.75
CA LEU A 101 -4.09 -3.82 1.10
C LEU A 101 -4.23 -4.32 -0.34
N VAL A 102 -5.04 -5.35 -0.55
CA VAL A 102 -5.30 -5.90 -1.90
C VAL A 102 -5.99 -4.86 -2.79
N TRP A 103 -6.91 -4.05 -2.24
CA TRP A 103 -7.47 -2.92 -2.97
C TRP A 103 -6.42 -1.86 -3.31
N GLY A 104 -5.51 -1.54 -2.38
CA GLY A 104 -4.38 -0.64 -2.61
C GLY A 104 -3.46 -1.12 -3.74
N ALA A 105 -3.22 -2.43 -3.85
CA ALA A 105 -2.45 -3.04 -4.94
C ALA A 105 -3.09 -2.85 -6.33
N LEU A 106 -4.41 -2.66 -6.38
CA LEU A 106 -5.15 -2.42 -7.62
C LEU A 106 -5.43 -0.94 -7.89
N ASN A 107 -5.22 -0.05 -6.91
CA ASN A 107 -5.62 1.34 -7.02
C ASN A 107 -4.60 2.17 -7.83
N ARG A 108 -4.99 2.49 -9.07
CA ARG A 108 -4.15 3.21 -10.04
C ARG A 108 -4.35 4.72 -10.03
N ASN A 109 -5.24 5.24 -9.19
CA ASN A 109 -5.63 6.65 -9.20
C ASN A 109 -5.03 7.44 -8.02
N THR A 110 -4.12 6.82 -7.27
CA THR A 110 -3.46 7.44 -6.13
C THR A 110 -1.99 7.65 -6.46
N VAL A 111 -1.58 8.92 -6.45
CA VAL A 111 -0.17 9.30 -6.57
C VAL A 111 0.57 9.03 -5.27
N LEU A 112 1.88 8.83 -5.38
CA LEU A 112 2.77 8.77 -4.23
C LEU A 112 2.64 10.04 -3.37
N SER A 113 2.30 9.86 -2.10
CA SER A 113 2.14 10.91 -1.10
C SER A 113 2.32 10.32 0.29
N GLY A 114 2.64 11.15 1.29
CA GLY A 114 2.71 10.74 2.68
C GLY A 114 1.37 10.18 3.18
N VAL A 115 0.24 10.73 2.76
CA VAL A 115 -1.09 10.19 3.07
C VAL A 115 -1.28 8.77 2.53
N ALA A 116 -0.84 8.50 1.28
CA ALA A 116 -0.91 7.16 0.72
C ALA A 116 0.00 6.17 1.47
N ILE A 117 1.18 6.63 1.91
CA ILE A 117 2.11 5.81 2.69
C ILE A 117 1.58 5.56 4.10
N GLU A 118 1.02 6.57 4.76
CA GLU A 118 0.36 6.43 6.07
C GLU A 118 -0.75 5.38 6.01
N PHE A 119 -1.60 5.48 4.98
CA PHE A 119 -2.65 4.51 4.74
C PHE A 119 -2.09 3.09 4.64
N LEU A 120 -1.07 2.87 3.81
CA LEU A 120 -0.45 1.55 3.67
C LEU A 120 0.13 1.06 5.00
N LEU A 121 0.81 1.91 5.77
CA LEU A 121 1.39 1.55 7.06
C LEU A 121 0.34 1.14 8.09
N LEU A 122 -0.73 1.93 8.24
CA LEU A 122 -1.80 1.62 9.18
C LEU A 122 -2.54 0.34 8.79
N THR A 123 -2.83 0.17 7.50
CA THR A 123 -3.46 -1.05 6.99
C THR A 123 -2.53 -2.25 7.10
N GLY A 124 -1.23 -2.08 6.82
CA GLY A 124 -0.21 -3.12 6.98
C GLY A 124 -0.12 -3.62 8.43
N GLN A 125 -0.06 -2.69 9.38
CA GLN A 125 -0.07 -3.00 10.81
C GLN A 125 -1.36 -3.75 11.21
N GLY A 126 -2.52 -3.27 10.75
CA GLY A 126 -3.80 -3.90 11.06
C GLY A 126 -3.98 -5.29 10.40
N ALA A 127 -3.29 -5.53 9.29
CA ALA A 127 -3.18 -6.85 8.64
C ALA A 127 -2.15 -7.78 9.31
N GLY A 128 -1.48 -7.32 10.36
CA GLY A 128 -0.53 -8.12 11.15
C GLY A 128 0.94 -8.01 10.73
N LEU A 129 1.31 -7.06 9.86
CA LEU A 129 2.72 -6.83 9.55
C LEU A 129 3.42 -6.15 10.74
N SER A 130 4.64 -6.60 11.02
CA SER A 130 5.51 -5.91 11.98
C SER A 130 6.08 -4.62 11.38
N PHE A 131 6.46 -3.68 12.25
CA PHE A 131 7.13 -2.45 11.82
C PHE A 131 8.40 -2.74 11.00
N GLU A 132 9.17 -3.75 11.37
CA GLU A 132 10.38 -4.14 10.64
C GLU A 132 10.07 -4.62 9.21
N GLN A 133 9.01 -5.43 9.04
CA GLN A 133 8.56 -5.90 7.73
C GLN A 133 8.09 -4.74 6.85
N MET A 134 7.28 -3.83 7.41
CA MET A 134 6.80 -2.64 6.69
C MET A 134 7.96 -1.72 6.30
N ARG A 135 8.90 -1.47 7.22
CA ARG A 135 10.10 -0.68 6.96
C ARG A 135 10.92 -1.28 5.82
N HIS A 136 11.14 -2.60 5.84
CA HIS A 136 11.90 -3.29 4.79
C HIS A 136 11.27 -3.09 3.41
N VAL A 137 9.95 -3.29 3.29
CA VAL A 137 9.24 -3.11 2.02
C VAL A 137 9.29 -1.65 1.56
N MET A 138 9.04 -0.69 2.46
CA MET A 138 9.08 0.74 2.10
C MET A 138 10.47 1.16 1.62
N THR A 139 11.54 0.74 2.32
CA THR A 139 12.91 1.05 1.88
C THR A 139 13.18 0.50 0.49
N ASN A 140 12.78 -0.74 0.20
CA ASN A 140 13.00 -1.34 -1.12
C ASN A 140 12.21 -0.63 -2.23
N ALA A 141 10.95 -0.27 -1.97
CA ALA A 141 10.12 0.41 -2.95
C ALA A 141 10.59 1.84 -3.20
N LEU A 142 10.90 2.60 -2.13
CA LEU A 142 11.33 3.98 -2.23
C LEU A 142 12.74 4.13 -2.80
N SER A 143 13.64 3.17 -2.61
CA SER A 143 14.98 3.18 -3.23
C SER A 143 14.95 3.28 -4.75
N SER A 144 13.85 2.87 -5.38
CA SER A 144 13.67 2.94 -6.84
C SER A 144 13.18 4.30 -7.36
N VAL A 145 12.70 5.17 -6.46
CA VAL A 145 12.07 6.46 -6.78
C VAL A 145 12.78 7.65 -6.13
N VAL A 146 13.36 7.42 -4.95
CA VAL A 146 14.12 8.37 -4.16
C VAL A 146 15.54 7.84 -4.02
N PRO A 147 16.56 8.50 -4.58
CA PRO A 147 17.94 8.23 -4.17
C PRO A 147 18.08 8.66 -2.71
N ILE A 148 18.03 7.70 -1.78
CA ILE A 148 18.26 7.92 -0.34
C ILE A 148 19.76 7.96 -0.06
#